data_AF-A0A1V4URX3-F1
#
_entry.id   AF-A0A1V4URX3-F1
#
_cell.length_a   1.000
_cell.length_b   1.000
_cell.length_c   1.000
_cell.angle_alpha   90.00
_cell.angle_beta   90.00
_cell.angle_gamma   90.00
#
_symmetry.space_group_name_H-M   'P 1'
#
loop_
_entity.id
_entity.type
_entity.pdbx_description
1 polymer ?
#
loop_
_entity_poly.entity_id
_entity_poly.type
_entity_poly.pdbx_seq_one_letter_code
_entity_poly.pdbx_strand_id
1 'polypeptide(L)'
;MRLRVISSKNEISNLNPNEKLVHLAFRASNVDFLNLMQRCPRLRMIQVPPSYRKTMSNAILVFLDMQGIELLEGDVWGHRKDLDEYFTVDDATLQEIRTLAASGEGLDDVANQVQKKSRLSPELIKYIARTKITA
;
A
#
# COMPACT_ATOMS: atom_id res chain seq x y z
N MET A 1 -7.05 -1.79 9.30
CA MET A 1 -5.78 -2.04 8.54
C MET A 1 -4.98 -0.74 8.53
N ARG A 2 -3.65 -0.78 8.54
CA ARG A 2 -2.82 0.44 8.53
C ARG A 2 -1.61 0.33 7.60
N LEU A 3 -1.24 1.43 6.96
CA LEU A 3 -0.06 1.55 6.10
C LEU A 3 0.94 2.48 6.79
N ARG A 4 2.19 2.05 6.94
CA ARG A 4 3.25 2.94 7.43
C ARG A 4 3.64 3.94 6.35
N VAL A 5 3.48 5.23 6.61
CA VAL A 5 3.83 6.28 5.65
C VAL A 5 5.29 6.69 5.82
N ILE A 6 6.06 6.59 4.73
CA ILE A 6 7.49 6.87 4.69
C ILE A 6 7.70 8.06 3.76
N SER A 7 8.19 9.18 4.28
CA SER A 7 8.33 10.43 3.50
C SER A 7 9.76 10.70 3.06
N SER A 8 10.72 9.93 3.56
CA SER A 8 12.13 10.09 3.20
C SER A 8 12.89 8.78 3.34
N LYS A 9 13.94 8.61 2.53
CA LYS A 9 14.83 7.44 2.58
C LYS A 9 15.50 7.23 3.96
N ASN A 10 15.72 8.31 4.71
CA ASN A 10 16.41 8.25 6.00
C ASN A 10 15.57 7.49 7.04
N GLU A 11 14.26 7.50 6.90
CA GLU A 11 13.34 6.82 7.82
C GLU A 11 13.38 5.31 7.69
N ILE A 12 13.81 4.77 6.54
CA ILE A 12 13.84 3.32 6.28
C ILE A 12 14.63 2.61 7.39
N SER A 13 15.75 3.18 7.82
CA SER A 13 16.59 2.60 8.88
C SER A 13 15.87 2.41 10.22
N ASN A 14 14.85 3.22 10.50
CA ASN A 14 14.14 3.27 11.78
C ASN A 14 12.77 2.58 11.76
N LEU A 15 12.34 2.01 10.62
CA LEU A 15 11.05 1.34 10.52
C LEU A 15 10.95 0.14 11.46
N ASN A 16 9.75 -0.24 11.87
CA ASN A 16 9.56 -1.49 12.59
C ASN A 16 9.82 -2.67 11.62
N PRO A 17 10.67 -3.66 11.96
CA PRO A 17 10.91 -4.81 11.07
C PRO A 17 9.66 -5.64 10.73
N ASN A 18 8.60 -5.50 11.54
CA ASN A 18 7.32 -6.15 11.32
C ASN A 18 6.36 -5.36 10.43
N GLU A 19 6.75 -4.21 9.86
CA GLU A 19 5.91 -3.52 8.88
C GLU A 19 5.60 -4.44 7.69
N LYS A 20 4.31 -4.57 7.39
CA LYS A 20 3.81 -5.41 6.29
C LYS A 20 3.33 -4.58 5.11
N LEU A 21 2.81 -3.39 5.36
CA LEU A 21 2.12 -2.55 4.39
C LEU A 21 2.67 -1.13 4.54
N VAL A 22 3.24 -0.58 3.48
CA VAL A 22 3.88 0.73 3.52
C VAL A 22 3.44 1.60 2.35
N HIS A 23 3.46 2.91 2.56
CA HIS A 23 3.28 3.90 1.49
C HIS A 23 4.55 4.76 1.39
N LEU A 24 5.14 4.83 0.19
CA LEU A 24 6.29 5.68 -0.08
C LEU A 24 5.84 7.03 -0.65
N ALA A 25 5.88 8.06 0.18
CA ALA A 25 5.58 9.45 -0.20
C ALA A 25 6.81 10.18 -0.78
N PHE A 26 7.81 9.43 -1.24
CA PHE A 26 8.98 9.97 -1.95
C PHE A 26 9.39 9.04 -3.10
N ARG A 27 10.13 9.58 -4.07
CA ARG A 27 10.65 8.80 -5.19
C ARG A 27 11.83 7.95 -4.74
N ALA A 28 11.57 6.69 -4.40
CA ALA A 28 12.57 5.72 -3.99
C ALA A 28 13.43 5.22 -5.18
N SER A 29 14.73 5.08 -4.95
CA SER A 29 15.67 4.43 -5.85
C SER A 29 15.67 2.90 -5.64
N ASN A 30 16.29 2.14 -6.54
CA ASN A 30 16.44 0.69 -6.38
C ASN A 30 17.12 0.33 -5.05
N VAL A 31 18.10 1.12 -4.60
CA VAL A 31 18.80 0.91 -3.32
C VAL A 31 17.85 1.12 -2.14
N ASP A 32 16.95 2.11 -2.22
CA ASP A 32 15.97 2.36 -1.17
C ASP A 32 14.99 1.18 -1.02
N PHE A 33 14.54 0.59 -2.13
CA PHE A 33 13.70 -0.62 -2.09
C PHE A 33 14.43 -1.82 -1.47
N LEU A 34 15.70 -2.03 -1.83
CA LEU A 34 16.53 -3.10 -1.24
C LEU A 34 16.69 -2.91 0.26
N ASN A 35 16.99 -1.69 0.71
CA ASN A 35 17.09 -1.36 2.13
C ASN A 35 15.77 -1.57 2.86
N LEU A 36 14.64 -1.21 2.23
CA LEU A 36 13.31 -1.40 2.78
C LEU A 36 12.98 -2.89 2.99
N MET A 37 13.26 -3.74 2.00
CA MET A 37 13.05 -5.18 2.11
C MET A 37 13.95 -5.83 3.16
N GLN A 38 15.21 -5.39 3.26
CA GLN A 38 16.13 -5.85 4.30
C GLN A 38 15.65 -5.43 5.69
N ARG A 39 15.14 -4.20 5.84
CA ARG A 39 14.63 -3.72 7.13
C ARG A 39 13.35 -4.43 7.54
N CYS A 40 12.44 -4.62 6.60
CA CYS A 40 11.10 -5.13 6.83
C CYS A 40 10.92 -6.49 6.11
N PRO A 41 11.47 -7.58 6.65
CA PRO A 41 11.41 -8.91 5.99
C PRO A 41 9.98 -9.48 5.88
N ARG A 42 9.00 -8.86 6.53
CA ARG A 42 7.57 -9.24 6.47
C ARG A 42 6.75 -8.37 5.53
N LEU A 43 7.41 -7.52 4.73
CA LEU A 43 6.75 -6.65 3.77
C LEU A 43 5.93 -7.47 2.77
N ARG A 44 4.70 -7.04 2.52
CA ARG A 44 3.75 -7.70 1.60
C ARG A 44 3.27 -6.76 0.51
N MET A 45 3.18 -5.47 0.82
CA MET A 45 2.68 -4.49 -0.12
C MET A 45 3.38 -3.14 0.07
N ILE A 46 3.72 -2.53 -1.05
CA ILE A 46 4.23 -1.17 -1.15
C ILE A 46 3.24 -0.39 -2.01
N GLN A 47 2.74 0.72 -1.49
CA GLN A 47 1.96 1.69 -2.25
C GLN A 47 2.87 2.86 -2.66
N VAL A 48 2.80 3.27 -3.92
CA VAL A 48 3.51 4.44 -4.45
C VAL A 48 2.56 5.37 -5.21
N PRO A 49 2.76 6.70 -5.17
CA PRO A 49 2.06 7.62 -6.05
C PRO A 49 2.24 7.25 -7.54
N PRO A 50 1.21 7.45 -8.39
CA PRO A 50 1.29 7.11 -9.82
C PRO A 50 2.46 7.78 -10.55
N SER A 51 2.83 8.99 -10.14
CA SER A 51 3.95 9.73 -10.71
C SER A 51 5.32 9.09 -10.42
N TYR A 52 5.44 8.30 -9.36
CA TYR A 52 6.69 7.63 -8.99
C TYR A 52 6.80 6.29 -9.70
N ARG A 53 5.68 5.56 -9.81
CA ARG A 53 5.60 4.28 -10.52
C ARG A 53 6.15 4.37 -11.95
N LYS A 54 5.75 5.42 -12.69
CA LYS A 54 6.18 5.65 -14.09
C LYS A 54 7.70 5.72 -14.28
N THR A 55 8.42 6.11 -13.24
CA THR A 55 9.88 6.30 -13.27
C THR A 55 10.65 5.12 -12.66
N MET A 56 9.96 4.05 -12.24
CA MET A 56 10.62 2.89 -11.64
C MET A 56 11.27 2.01 -12.70
N SER A 57 12.43 1.45 -12.35
CA SER A 57 13.12 0.51 -13.24
C SER A 57 12.37 -0.81 -13.34
N ASN A 58 12.31 -1.43 -14.52
CA ASN A 58 11.69 -2.76 -14.67
C ASN A 58 12.36 -3.82 -13.77
N ALA A 59 13.67 -3.69 -13.53
CA ALA A 59 14.41 -4.60 -12.66
C ALA A 59 13.85 -4.65 -11.23
N ILE A 60 13.53 -3.49 -10.63
CA ILE A 60 12.97 -3.50 -9.28
C ILE A 60 11.54 -4.08 -9.26
N LEU A 61 10.78 -3.93 -10.34
CA LEU A 61 9.43 -4.49 -10.44
C LEU A 61 9.44 -6.01 -10.43
N VAL A 62 10.28 -6.60 -11.28
CA VAL A 62 10.48 -8.05 -11.33
C VAL A 62 10.98 -8.55 -9.99
N PHE A 63 11.91 -7.82 -9.37
CA PHE A 63 12.47 -8.23 -8.09
C PHE A 63 11.43 -8.22 -6.96
N LEU A 64 10.58 -7.19 -6.87
CA LEU A 64 9.49 -7.14 -5.90
C LEU A 64 8.50 -8.29 -6.10
N ASP A 65 8.14 -8.57 -7.34
CA ASP A 65 7.25 -9.68 -7.71
C ASP A 65 7.84 -11.04 -7.30
N MET A 66 9.14 -11.26 -7.55
CA MET A 66 9.85 -12.47 -7.10
C MET A 66 9.87 -12.64 -5.58
N GLN A 67 9.87 -11.53 -4.82
CA GLN A 67 9.77 -11.56 -3.35
C GLN A 67 8.31 -11.68 -2.86
N GLY A 68 7.33 -11.74 -3.75
CA GLY A 68 5.91 -11.77 -3.41
C GLY A 68 5.41 -10.46 -2.80
N ILE A 69 6.08 -9.34 -3.07
CA ILE A 69 5.70 -8.01 -2.60
C ILE A 69 4.89 -7.32 -3.68
N GLU A 70 3.64 -7.01 -3.36
CA GLU A 70 2.75 -6.30 -4.27
C GLU A 70 3.07 -4.81 -4.32
N LEU A 71 3.21 -4.27 -5.52
CA LEU A 71 3.41 -2.85 -5.73
C LEU A 71 2.13 -2.21 -6.28
N LEU A 72 1.51 -1.36 -5.48
CA LEU A 72 0.24 -0.70 -5.81
C LEU A 72 0.44 0.77 -6.16
N GLU A 73 -0.34 1.25 -7.11
CA GLU A 73 -0.51 2.66 -7.42
C GLU A 73 -1.59 3.30 -6.54
N GLY A 74 -1.23 4.38 -5.87
CA GLY A 74 -2.16 5.13 -5.05
C GLY A 74 -1.50 6.15 -4.13
N ASP A 75 -2.29 7.06 -3.61
CA ASP A 75 -1.85 8.10 -2.68
C ASP A 75 -2.63 8.03 -1.36
N VAL A 76 -2.12 8.66 -0.30
CA VAL A 76 -2.76 8.76 1.02
C VAL A 76 -3.37 10.16 1.21
N TRP A 77 -4.53 10.36 0.60
CA TRP A 77 -5.14 11.68 0.45
C TRP A 77 -5.55 12.32 1.79
N GLY A 78 -5.04 13.52 2.07
CA GLY A 78 -5.36 14.28 3.28
C GLY A 78 -4.72 13.73 4.57
N HIS A 79 -3.77 12.80 4.45
CA HIS A 79 -3.02 12.28 5.59
C HIS A 79 -1.93 13.26 6.04
N ARG A 80 -1.83 13.46 7.36
CA ARG A 80 -0.85 14.32 8.01
C ARG A 80 0.11 13.48 8.84
N LYS A 81 1.26 13.17 8.27
CA LYS A 81 2.25 12.30 8.90
C LYS A 81 2.82 12.85 10.21
N ASP A 82 2.84 14.18 10.35
CA ASP A 82 3.26 14.86 11.57
C ASP A 82 2.32 14.56 12.76
N LEU A 83 1.07 14.15 12.50
CA LEU A 83 0.10 13.78 13.52
C LEU A 83 -0.03 12.26 13.70
N ASP A 84 0.06 11.50 12.61
CA ASP A 84 0.01 10.04 12.63
C ASP A 84 0.99 9.46 11.63
N GLU A 85 1.85 8.57 12.10
CA GLU A 85 2.84 7.86 11.30
C GLU A 85 2.22 6.83 10.35
N TYR A 86 0.96 6.47 10.58
CA TYR A 86 0.22 5.44 9.86
C TYR A 86 -1.01 6.02 9.17
N PHE A 87 -1.22 5.64 7.92
CA PHE A 87 -2.50 5.83 7.26
C PHE A 87 -3.41 4.65 7.61
N THR A 88 -4.45 4.91 8.40
CA THR A 88 -5.39 3.89 8.86
C THR A 88 -6.60 3.83 7.94
N VAL A 89 -6.88 2.63 7.42
CA VAL A 89 -8.15 2.30 6.77
C VAL A 89 -9.11 1.83 7.85
N ASP A 90 -10.24 2.53 7.97
CA ASP A 90 -11.25 2.27 8.98
C ASP A 90 -11.90 0.89 8.80
N ASP A 91 -12.27 0.28 9.92
CA ASP A 91 -12.82 -1.07 9.92
C ASP A 91 -14.18 -1.13 9.23
N ALA A 92 -14.96 -0.05 9.24
CA ALA A 92 -16.23 0.01 8.52
C ALA A 92 -16.02 -0.12 7.00
N THR A 93 -15.08 0.63 6.44
CA THR A 93 -14.69 0.55 5.02
C THR A 93 -14.11 -0.82 4.69
N LEU A 94 -13.30 -1.41 5.57
CA LEU A 94 -12.79 -2.77 5.37
C LEU A 94 -13.91 -3.82 5.32
N GLN A 95 -14.90 -3.71 6.18
CA GLN A 95 -16.05 -4.62 6.18
C GLN A 95 -16.93 -4.41 4.95
N GLU A 96 -17.13 -3.16 4.52
CA GLU A 96 -17.86 -2.86 3.28
C GLU A 96 -17.18 -3.51 2.07
N ILE A 97 -15.86 -3.32 1.91
CA ILE A 97 -15.09 -3.95 0.82
C ILE A 97 -15.24 -5.47 0.85
N ARG A 98 -15.14 -6.09 2.03
CA ARG A 98 -15.25 -7.55 2.18
C ARG A 98 -16.64 -8.06 1.86
N THR A 99 -17.68 -7.32 2.26
CA THR A 99 -19.08 -7.70 2.02
C THR A 99 -19.39 -7.65 0.53
N LEU A 100 -18.96 -6.59 -0.16
CA LEU A 100 -19.11 -6.45 -1.61
C LEU A 100 -18.26 -7.47 -2.38
N ALA A 101 -17.05 -7.79 -1.91
CA ALA A 101 -16.26 -8.85 -2.52
C ALA A 101 -16.89 -10.25 -2.31
N ALA A 102 -17.57 -10.48 -1.18
CA ALA A 102 -18.24 -11.73 -0.88
C ALA A 102 -19.60 -11.90 -1.57
N SER A 103 -20.26 -10.80 -1.97
CA SER A 103 -21.51 -10.84 -2.75
C SER A 103 -21.29 -11.31 -4.20
N GLY A 104 -20.03 -11.46 -4.63
CA GLY A 104 -19.65 -11.90 -5.98
C GLY A 104 -19.55 -10.77 -7.00
N GLU A 105 -19.58 -9.51 -6.56
CA GLU A 105 -19.34 -8.36 -7.44
C GLU A 105 -17.91 -8.39 -8.00
N GLY A 106 -17.77 -7.89 -9.24
CA GLY A 106 -16.46 -7.76 -9.87
C GLY A 106 -15.56 -6.80 -9.09
N LEU A 107 -14.25 -7.10 -8.98
CA LEU A 107 -13.30 -6.27 -8.23
C LEU A 107 -13.26 -4.80 -8.70
N ASP A 108 -13.51 -4.55 -9.98
CA ASP A 108 -13.62 -3.21 -10.55
C ASP A 108 -14.87 -2.48 -10.05
N ASP A 109 -16.01 -3.17 -9.96
CA ASP A 109 -17.26 -2.60 -9.46
C ASP A 109 -17.17 -2.29 -7.97
N VAL A 110 -16.59 -3.21 -7.18
CA VAL A 110 -16.29 -2.99 -5.76
C VAL A 110 -15.42 -1.75 -5.57
N ALA A 111 -14.34 -1.63 -6.36
CA ALA A 111 -13.45 -0.47 -6.30
C ALA A 111 -14.19 0.83 -6.64
N ASN A 112 -15.01 0.85 -7.69
CA ASN A 112 -15.76 2.02 -8.13
C ASN A 112 -16.82 2.47 -7.10
N GLN A 113 -17.49 1.53 -6.43
CA GLN A 113 -18.48 1.84 -5.40
C GLN A 113 -17.83 2.41 -4.14
N VAL A 114 -16.76 1.76 -3.66
CA VAL A 114 -16.08 2.16 -2.42
C VAL A 114 -15.26 3.44 -2.60
N GLN A 115 -14.68 3.68 -3.78
CA GLN A 115 -13.93 4.90 -4.07
C GLN A 115 -14.81 6.16 -4.01
N LYS A 116 -16.11 6.07 -4.32
CA LYS A 116 -17.03 7.22 -4.21
C LYS A 116 -17.26 7.68 -2.77
N LYS A 117 -17.06 6.78 -1.81
CA LYS A 117 -17.31 7.00 -0.38
C LYS A 117 -16.04 7.14 0.45
N SER A 118 -14.92 6.61 -0.04
CA SER A 118 -13.64 6.57 0.65
C SER A 118 -12.55 7.32 -0.11
N ARG A 119 -11.45 7.66 0.58
CA ARG A 119 -10.27 8.30 -0.03
C ARG A 119 -9.20 7.28 -0.47
N LEU A 120 -9.59 6.02 -0.63
CA LEU A 120 -8.67 4.93 -0.97
C LEU A 120 -8.43 4.86 -2.49
N SER A 121 -7.24 4.42 -2.90
CA SER A 121 -7.00 4.13 -4.32
C SER A 121 -7.77 2.88 -4.75
N PRO A 122 -8.19 2.80 -6.04
CA PRO A 122 -8.82 1.61 -6.58
C PRO A 122 -7.97 0.35 -6.39
N GLU A 123 -6.64 0.45 -6.56
CA GLU A 123 -5.75 -0.69 -6.37
C GLU A 123 -5.67 -1.16 -4.92
N LEU A 124 -5.67 -0.23 -3.96
CA LEU A 124 -5.72 -0.58 -2.55
C LEU A 124 -7.03 -1.29 -2.19
N ILE A 125 -8.17 -0.83 -2.74
CA ILE A 125 -9.47 -1.48 -2.54
C ILE A 125 -9.46 -2.91 -3.12
N LYS A 126 -8.97 -3.08 -4.35
CA LYS A 126 -8.84 -4.40 -4.99
C LYS A 126 -7.92 -5.32 -4.21
N TYR A 127 -6.81 -4.79 -3.69
CA TYR A 127 -5.89 -5.54 -2.83
C TYR A 127 -6.60 -6.05 -1.58
N ILE A 128 -7.33 -5.18 -0.87
CA ILE A 128 -8.11 -5.53 0.33
C ILE A 128 -9.20 -6.55 0.00
N ALA A 129 -9.90 -6.41 -1.13
CA ALA A 129 -10.94 -7.33 -1.55
C ALA A 129 -10.38 -8.74 -1.84
N ARG A 130 -9.21 -8.83 -2.48
CA ARG A 130 -8.55 -10.11 -2.77
C ARG A 130 -7.93 -10.75 -1.54
N THR A 131 -7.34 -9.94 -0.67
CA THR A 131 -6.55 -10.45 0.45
C THR A 131 -7.37 -10.51 1.73
N LYS A 132 -7.47 -11.70 2.33
CA LYS A 132 -8.03 -11.88 3.69
C LYS A 132 -7.04 -11.40 4.75
N ILE A 133 -6.51 -10.18 4.65
CA ILE A 133 -5.58 -9.62 5.64
C ILE A 133 -6.38 -9.29 6.89
N THR A 134 -6.35 -10.19 7.85
CA THR A 134 -6.72 -9.94 9.24
C THR A 134 -5.63 -9.05 9.84
N ALA A 135 -6.04 -7.98 10.53
CA ALA A 135 -5.16 -7.06 11.24
C ALA A 135 -4.30 -7.79 12.26
#